data_AF-A0A7C0WA33-F1
#
_entry.id   AF-A0A7C0WA33-F1
#
_cell.length_a   1.000
_cell.length_b   1.000
_cell.length_c   1.000
_cell.angle_alpha   90.00
_cell.angle_beta   90.00
_cell.angle_gamma   90.00
#
_symmetry.space_group_name_H-M   'P 1'
#
loop_
_entity.id
_entity.type
_entity.pdbx_description
1 polymer ?
#
loop_
_entity_poly.entity_id
_entity_poly.type
_entity_poly.pdbx_seq_one_letter_code
_entity_poly.pdbx_strand_id
1 'polypeptide(L)' 'MSTKFTFEDIDKLTRNRYEAVLITAQRARQINSMRLAQLERMAEEDVIIDGRKVTSIAISDIASGKAKFRKTNSSTESE' A
#
# COMPACT_ATOMS: atom_id res chain seq x y z
N MET A 1 10.55 0.75 -17.58
CA MET A 1 11.78 0.65 -16.75
C MET A 1 11.37 0.21 -15.36
N SER A 2 11.95 -0.87 -14.83
CA SER A 2 11.75 -1.26 -13.43
C SER A 2 12.54 -0.27 -12.58
N THR A 3 11.87 0.74 -12.02
CA THR A 3 12.48 1.65 -11.05
C THR A 3 12.83 0.83 -9.82
N LYS A 4 14.13 0.54 -9.67
CA LYS A 4 14.64 -0.23 -8.55
C LYS A 4 14.70 0.70 -7.34
N PHE A 5 13.60 0.76 -6.59
CA PHE A 5 13.55 1.53 -5.35
C PHE A 5 14.48 0.91 -4.31
N THR A 6 15.20 1.77 -3.58
CA THR A 6 16.11 1.32 -2.53
C THR A 6 15.49 1.54 -1.15
N PHE A 7 16.07 0.91 -0.13
CA PHE A 7 15.60 1.11 1.24
C PHE A 7 15.83 2.56 1.72
N GLU A 8 16.81 3.27 1.17
CA GLU A 8 17.03 4.70 1.51
C GLU A 8 15.84 5.59 1.09
N ASP A 9 15.14 5.27 0.01
CA ASP A 9 13.97 6.04 -0.43
C ASP A 9 12.80 5.90 0.56
N ILE A 10 12.65 4.71 1.14
CA ILE A 10 11.62 4.41 2.14
C ILE A 10 11.98 5.05 3.49
N ASP A 11 13.26 5.03 3.86
CA ASP A 11 13.76 5.65 5.10
C ASP A 11 13.56 7.18 5.09
N LYS A 12 13.54 7.84 3.92
CA LYS A 12 13.21 9.28 3.80
C LYS A 12 11.74 9.61 4.02
N LEU A 13 10.85 8.62 3.84
CA LEU A 13 9.39 8.81 3.85
C LEU A 13 8.75 8.33 5.16
N THR A 14 9.52 7.64 5.99
CA THR A 14 9.05 7.01 7.23
C THR A 14 9.97 7.39 8.38
N ARG A 15 9.43 7.46 9.59
CA ARG A 15 10.18 7.78 10.81
C ARG A 15 11.20 6.70 11.14
N ASN A 16 10.88 5.45 10.81
CA ASN A 16 11.73 4.29 11.02
C ASN A 16 11.24 3.10 10.17
N ARG A 17 12.09 2.07 10.11
CA ARG A 17 11.82 0.83 9.34
C ARG A 17 10.56 0.09 9.77
N TYR A 18 10.17 0.16 11.04
CA TYR A 18 8.95 -0.50 11.52
C TYR A 18 7.69 0.22 11.02
N GLU A 19 7.70 1.56 10.99
CA GLU A 19 6.62 2.34 10.38
C GLU A 19 6.49 2.02 8.89
N ALA A 20 7.60 1.86 8.17
CA ALA A 20 7.58 1.41 6.78
C ALA A 20 6.89 0.06 6.60
N VAL A 21 7.14 -0.90 7.49
CA VAL A 21 6.45 -2.20 7.49
C VAL A 21 4.94 -2.03 7.70
N LEU A 22 4.53 -1.19 8.66
CA LEU A 22 3.12 -0.95 8.95
C LEU A 22 2.38 -0.30 7.78
N ILE A 23 2.94 0.75 7.17
CA ILE A 23 2.35 1.41 6.00
C ILE A 23 2.26 0.43 4.83
N THR A 24 3.33 -0.34 4.59
CA THR A 24 3.37 -1.33 3.49
C THR A 24 2.29 -2.38 3.67
N ALA A 25 2.15 -2.94 4.88
CA ALA A 25 1.14 -3.93 5.18
C ALA A 25 -0.28 -3.37 5.02
N GLN A 26 -0.54 -2.15 5.51
CA GLN A 26 -1.83 -1.49 5.35
C GLN A 26 -2.17 -1.29 3.87
N ARG A 27 -1.23 -0.75 3.09
CA ARG A 27 -1.42 -0.50 1.67
C ARG A 27 -1.60 -1.79 0.87
N ALA A 28 -0.84 -2.84 1.19
CA ALA A 28 -0.99 -4.15 0.56
C ALA A 28 -2.38 -4.75 0.81
N ARG A 29 -2.94 -4.61 2.03
CA ARG A 29 -4.31 -5.05 2.34
C ARG A 29 -5.36 -4.30 1.53
N GLN A 30 -5.20 -2.99 1.36
CA GLN A 30 -6.09 -2.18 0.52
C GLN A 30 -6.08 -2.67 -0.94
N ILE A 31 -4.88 -2.83 -1.51
CA ILE A 31 -4.72 -3.33 -2.89
C ILE A 31 -5.34 -4.72 -3.02
N ASN A 32 -5.13 -5.60 -2.03
CA ASN A 32 -5.70 -6.94 -2.07
C ASN A 32 -7.23 -6.93 -2.01
N SER A 33 -7.82 -6.09 -1.15
CA SER A 33 -9.28 -5.93 -1.09
C SER A 33 -9.85 -5.40 -2.40
N MET A 34 -9.18 -4.42 -3.03
CA MET A 34 -9.58 -3.92 -4.35
C MET A 34 -9.49 -5.02 -5.42
N ARG A 35 -8.43 -5.84 -5.40
CA ARG A 35 -8.29 -6.97 -6.33
C ARG A 35 -9.37 -8.01 -6.16
N LEU A 36 -9.73 -8.37 -4.93
CA LEU A 36 -10.81 -9.33 -4.67
C LEU A 36 -12.14 -8.80 -5.23
N ALA A 37 -12.45 -7.53 -4.96
CA ALA A 37 -13.66 -6.87 -5.50
C ALA A 37 -13.63 -6.71 -7.03
N GLN A 38 -12.44 -6.69 -7.65
CA GLN A 38 -12.29 -6.69 -9.11
C GLN A 38 -12.49 -8.10 -9.68
N LEU A 39 -11.92 -9.13 -9.05
CA LEU A 39 -12.08 -10.54 -9.43
C LEU A 39 -13.55 -10.96 -9.37
N GLU A 40 -14.31 -10.51 -8.37
CA GLU A 40 -15.75 -10.77 -8.28
C GLU A 40 -16.53 -10.18 -9.46
N ARG A 41 -16.06 -9.05 -10.04
CA ARG A 41 -16.68 -8.38 -11.19
C ARG A 41 -16.17 -8.87 -12.54
N MET A 42 -15.10 -9.68 -12.59
CA MET A 42 -14.57 -10.21 -13.84
C MET A 42 -15.54 -11.14 -14.59
N ALA A 43 -16.59 -11.64 -13.93
CA ALA A 43 -17.66 -12.35 -14.60
C ALA A 43 -18.47 -11.46 -15.57
N GLU A 44 -18.45 -10.14 -15.35
CA GLU A 44 -19.27 -9.15 -16.07
C GLU A 44 -18.43 -8.23 -16.97
N GLU A 45 -17.14 -8.01 -16.66
CA GLU A 45 -16.26 -7.07 -17.38
C GLU A 45 -14.83 -7.60 -17.55
N ASP A 46 -14.16 -7.20 -18.64
CA ASP A 46 -12.73 -7.44 -18.85
C ASP A 46 -11.87 -6.54 -17.94
N VAL A 47 -11.64 -6.98 -16.70
CA VAL A 47 -10.80 -6.26 -15.73
C VAL A 47 -9.33 -6.66 -15.88
N ILE A 48 -8.46 -5.69 -16.13
CA ILE A 48 -7.00 -5.90 -16.14
C ILE A 48 -6.45 -5.81 -14.71
N ILE A 49 -5.99 -6.94 -14.18
CA ILE A 49 -5.36 -7.01 -12.85
C ILE A 49 -3.85 -7.07 -12.98
N ASP A 50 -3.15 -6.19 -12.25
CA ASP A 50 -1.69 -6.27 -12.12
C ASP A 50 -1.29 -7.61 -11.47
N GLY A 51 -0.50 -8.44 -12.13
CA GLY A 51 -0.10 -9.76 -11.63
C GLY A 51 0.99 -9.73 -10.55
N ARG A 52 1.60 -8.58 -10.24
CA ARG A 52 2.67 -8.49 -9.22
C ARG A 52 2.13 -8.79 -7.82
N LYS A 53 3.01 -9.21 -6.90
CA LYS A 53 2.66 -9.38 -5.48
C LYS A 53 2.16 -8.03 -4.92
N VAL A 54 1.06 -8.06 -4.15
CA VAL A 54 0.46 -6.84 -3.56
C VAL A 54 1.44 -6.06 -2.69
N THR A 55 2.38 -6.75 -2.03
CA THR A 55 3.45 -6.14 -1.25
C THR A 55 4.46 -5.41 -2.12
N SER A 56 4.83 -5.94 -3.29
CA SER A 56 5.74 -5.27 -4.22
C SER A 56 5.13 -3.98 -4.79
N ILE A 57 3.82 -3.99 -5.05
CA ILE A 57 3.09 -2.78 -5.47
C ILE A 57 3.01 -1.79 -4.32
N ALA A 58 2.67 -2.24 -3.11
CA ALA A 58 2.61 -1.38 -1.92
C ALA A 58 3.96 -0.69 -1.64
N ILE A 59 5.08 -1.41 -1.76
CA ILE A 59 6.43 -0.84 -1.61
C ILE A 59 6.67 0.24 -2.68
N SER A 60 6.26 -0.01 -3.93
CA SER A 60 6.40 0.97 -5.02
C SER A 60 5.53 2.21 -4.80
N ASP A 61 4.31 2.03 -4.28
CA ASP A 61 3.39 3.13 -3.93
C ASP A 61 3.96 3.99 -2.79
N ILE A 62 4.59 3.36 -1.80
CA ILE A 62 5.24 4.08 -0.69
C ILE A 62 6.46 4.82 -1.20
N ALA A 63 7.36 4.15 -1.94
CA ALA A 63 8.58 4.77 -2.44
C ALA A 63 8.32 5.92 -3.43
N SER A 64 7.16 5.91 -4.12
CA SER A 64 6.70 7.03 -4.95
C SER A 64 5.93 8.12 -4.19
N GLY A 65 5.78 8.00 -2.87
CA GLY A 65 5.08 8.97 -2.02
C GLY A 65 3.56 8.96 -2.15
N LYS A 66 2.98 7.99 -2.89
CA LYS A 66 1.53 7.84 -3.10
C LYS A 66 0.79 7.35 -1.87
N ALA A 67 1.48 6.68 -0.94
CA ALA A 67 0.94 6.22 0.32
C ALA A 67 1.72 6.82 1.49
N LYS A 68 1.01 7.46 2.44
CA LYS A 68 1.58 8.00 3.67
C LYS A 68 0.89 7.37 4.88
N PHE A 69 1.63 7.14 5.97
CA PHE A 69 1.01 6.72 7.22
C PHE A 69 0.06 7.79 7.72
N ARG A 70 -1.21 7.45 7.93
CA ARG A 70 -2.10 8.24 8.77
C ARG A 70 -2.14 7.57 10.13
N LYS A 71 -1.42 8.14 11.09
CA LYS A 71 -1.65 7.83 12.50
C LYS A 71 -3.05 8.36 12.83
N THR A 72 -4.01 7.48 13.09
CA THR A 72 -5.25 7.87 13.75
C THR A 72 -4.82 8.41 15.11
N ASN A 73 -4.86 9.74 15.29
CA ASN A 73 -4.82 10.32 16.62
C ASN A 73 -6.06 9.80 17.33
N SER A 74 -5.90 8.79 18.17
CA SER A 74 -6.91 8.36 19.12
C SER A 74 -7.01 9.44 20.20
N SER A 75 -7.62 10.56 19.85
CA SER A 75 -8.27 11.47 20.76
C SER A 75 -9.77 11.38 20.46
N THR A 76 -10.33 10.18 20.61
CA THR A 76 -11.70 10.03 21.08
C THR A 76 -11.62 9.99 22.60
N GLU A 77 -11.38 11.16 23.18
CA GLU A 77 -12.07 11.51 24.42
C GLU A 77 -13.54 11.68 24.01
N SER A 78 -14.40 10.84 24.54
CA SER A 78 -15.84 11.06 24.55
C SER A 78 -16.30 10.47 25.88
N GLU A 79 -16.77 11.39 26.70
CA GLU A 79 -17.28 11.33 28.07
C GLU A 79 -18.12 10.09 28.42
#